data_AF-A0A5D3C4R5-F1
#
_entry.id   AF-A0A5D3C4R5-F1
#
_cell.length_a   1.000
_cell.length_b   1.000
_cell.length_c   1.000
_cell.angle_alpha   90.00
_cell.angle_beta   90.00
_cell.angle_gamma   90.00
#
_symmetry.space_group_name_H-M   'P 1'
#
loop_
_entity.id
_entity.type
_entity.pdbx_description
1 polymer ?
#
loop_
_entity_poly.entity_id
_entity_poly.type
_entity_poly.pdbx_seq_one_letter_code
_entity_poly.pdbx_strand_id
1 'polypeptide(L)'
;MVSKTKRDWQEKIGEALWAYRTTHRTPTGVTPYSMVYGVEAILPLEREIPSLRMTIQEGLTTEHNAKLRLQELEALDEKRLEAQQALECYQA
;
A
#
# COMPACT_ATOMS: atom_id res chain seq x y z
N MET A 1 -11.19 -16.41 13.29
CA MET A 1 -10.35 -16.13 14.47
C MET A 1 -9.21 -15.24 14.01
N VAL A 2 -9.17 -13.97 14.43
CA VAL A 2 -8.05 -13.07 14.14
C VAL A 2 -6.88 -13.50 15.03
N SER A 3 -5.74 -13.83 14.44
CA SER A 3 -4.51 -14.21 15.18
C SER A 3 -4.09 -13.06 16.11
N LYS A 4 -3.59 -13.40 17.30
CA LYS A 4 -3.19 -12.47 18.37
C LYS A 4 -1.92 -11.65 18.08
N THR A 5 -1.39 -11.68 16.86
CA THR A 5 -0.16 -11.00 16.48
C THR A 5 -0.47 -9.63 15.86
N LYS A 6 -0.15 -8.56 16.59
CA LYS A 6 -0.24 -7.15 16.16
C LYS A 6 0.60 -6.82 14.90
N ARG A 7 1.30 -7.81 14.32
CA ARG A 7 2.27 -7.67 13.23
C ARG A 7 1.75 -8.07 11.84
N ASP A 8 0.55 -8.64 11.75
CA ASP A 8 0.03 -9.18 10.48
C ASP A 8 -0.96 -8.21 9.80
N TRP A 9 -0.99 -6.95 10.25
CA TRP A 9 -1.91 -5.93 9.74
C TRP A 9 -1.78 -5.72 8.23
N GLN A 10 -0.54 -5.81 7.72
CA GLN A 10 -0.18 -5.64 6.32
C GLN A 10 -0.78 -6.74 5.43
N GLU A 11 -0.96 -7.95 5.97
CA GLU A 11 -1.63 -9.04 5.26
C GLU A 11 -3.16 -8.90 5.36
N LYS A 12 -3.66 -8.35 6.48
CA LYS A 12 -5.09 -8.25 6.77
C LYS A 12 -5.78 -6.98 6.27
N ILE A 13 -5.01 -5.97 5.89
CA ILE A 13 -5.57 -4.67 5.44
C ILE A 13 -6.43 -4.82 4.19
N GLY A 14 -6.06 -5.69 3.25
CA GLY A 14 -6.84 -5.96 2.04
C GLY A 14 -8.21 -6.56 2.37
N GLU A 15 -8.24 -7.59 3.23
CA GLU A 15 -9.47 -8.24 3.70
C GLU A 15 -10.37 -7.25 4.48
N ALA A 16 -9.78 -6.46 5.37
CA ALA A 16 -10.51 -5.48 6.18
C ALA A 16 -11.11 -4.36 5.32
N LEU A 17 -10.37 -3.83 4.36
CA LEU A 17 -10.87 -2.82 3.41
C LEU A 17 -11.98 -3.38 2.53
N TRP A 18 -11.84 -4.64 2.08
CA TRP A 18 -12.88 -5.33 1.32
C TRP A 18 -14.18 -5.40 2.11
N ALA A 19 -14.13 -5.98 3.32
CA ALA A 19 -15.30 -6.08 4.19
C ALA A 19 -15.90 -4.70 4.49
N TYR A 20 -15.07 -3.68 4.71
CA TYR A 20 -15.54 -2.32 4.95
C TYR A 20 -16.33 -1.77 3.75
N ARG A 21 -15.84 -1.98 2.53
CA ARG A 21 -16.43 -1.44 1.29
C ARG A 21 -17.71 -2.16 0.88
N THR A 22 -17.83 -3.46 1.16
CA THR A 22 -18.94 -4.30 0.67
C THR A 22 -20.00 -4.63 1.73
N THR A 23 -19.79 -4.26 3.00
CA THR A 23 -20.80 -4.48 4.05
C THR A 23 -21.78 -3.33 4.10
N HIS A 24 -23.08 -3.64 4.12
CA HIS A 24 -24.15 -2.65 4.31
C HIS A 24 -23.96 -1.87 5.61
N ARG A 25 -24.16 -0.55 5.55
CA ARG A 25 -24.15 0.30 6.74
C ARG A 25 -25.58 0.52 7.22
N THR A 26 -25.84 0.19 8.48
CA THR A 26 -27.18 0.32 9.09
C THR A 26 -27.81 1.70 8.89
N PRO A 27 -27.08 2.83 9.01
CA PRO A 27 -27.71 4.15 8.84
C PRO A 27 -28.13 4.46 7.40
N THR A 28 -27.43 3.95 6.39
CA THR A 28 -27.62 4.34 4.99
C THR A 28 -28.27 3.23 4.17
N GLY A 29 -28.37 2.01 4.70
CA GLY A 29 -28.93 0.84 4.03
C GLY A 29 -28.09 0.29 2.86
N VAL A 30 -27.05 1.02 2.43
CA VAL A 30 -26.22 0.69 1.27
C VAL A 30 -24.77 0.40 1.67
N THR A 31 -24.01 -0.20 0.76
CA THR A 31 -22.57 -0.41 0.92
C THR A 31 -21.80 0.90 0.71
N PRO A 32 -20.67 1.14 1.41
CA PRO A 32 -19.86 2.33 1.15
C PRO A 32 -19.36 2.41 -0.30
N TYR A 33 -19.14 1.27 -0.96
CA TYR A 33 -18.73 1.24 -2.37
C TYR A 33 -19.84 1.77 -3.29
N SER A 34 -21.07 1.27 -3.17
CA SER A 34 -22.20 1.73 -3.99
C SER A 34 -22.55 3.19 -3.73
N MET A 35 -22.34 3.69 -2.51
CA MET A 35 -22.50 5.11 -2.20
C MET A 35 -21.52 6.01 -2.98
N VAL A 36 -20.29 5.55 -3.25
CA VAL A 36 -19.27 6.34 -3.94
C VAL A 36 -19.36 6.19 -5.47
N TYR A 37 -19.59 4.97 -5.96
CA TYR A 37 -19.51 4.66 -7.39
C TYR A 37 -20.88 4.45 -8.05
N GLY A 38 -21.97 4.44 -7.29
CA GLY A 38 -23.33 4.24 -7.79
C GLY A 38 -23.67 2.79 -8.19
N VAL A 39 -22.76 1.85 -7.99
CA VAL A 39 -22.93 0.42 -8.33
C VAL A 39 -22.38 -0.45 -7.20
N GLU A 40 -22.92 -1.67 -7.04
CA GLU A 40 -22.39 -2.60 -6.05
C GLU A 40 -20.97 -3.07 -6.39
N ALA A 41 -20.20 -3.40 -5.35
CA ALA A 41 -18.84 -3.88 -5.52
C ALA A 41 -18.82 -5.26 -6.19
N ILE A 42 -18.30 -5.32 -7.40
CA ILE A 42 -17.86 -6.56 -8.03
C ILE A 42 -16.41 -6.79 -7.60
N LEU A 43 -16.00 -8.04 -7.37
CA LEU A 43 -14.64 -8.36 -6.94
C LEU A 43 -13.62 -7.64 -7.85
N PRO A 44 -12.82 -6.69 -7.32
CA PRO A 44 -11.89 -5.92 -8.13
C PRO A 44 -10.83 -6.85 -8.68
N LEU A 45 -10.47 -6.67 -9.96
CA LEU A 45 -9.40 -7.44 -10.60
C LEU A 45 -8.09 -7.27 -9.84
N GLU A 46 -7.87 -6.15 -9.17
CA GLU A 46 -6.69 -5.89 -8.32
C GLU A 46 -6.57 -6.86 -7.13
N ARG A 47 -7.66 -7.53 -6.75
CA ARG A 47 -7.62 -8.61 -5.75
C ARG A 47 -7.22 -9.95 -6.36
N GLU A 48 -7.51 -10.17 -7.63
CA GLU A 48 -7.15 -11.42 -8.35
C GLU A 48 -5.77 -11.31 -9.01
N ILE A 49 -5.40 -10.12 -9.47
CA ILE A 49 -4.17 -9.82 -10.18
C ILE A 49 -3.28 -8.99 -9.25
N PRO A 50 -2.21 -9.58 -8.69
CA PRO A 50 -1.27 -8.81 -7.91
C PRO A 50 -0.65 -7.71 -8.78
N SER A 51 -0.53 -6.51 -8.22
CA SER A 51 0.20 -5.43 -8.89
C SER A 51 1.65 -5.86 -9.16
N LEU A 52 2.27 -5.31 -10.21
CA LEU A 52 3.67 -5.60 -10.56
C LEU A 52 4.61 -5.47 -9.35
N ARG A 53 4.37 -4.44 -8.51
CA ARG A 53 5.13 -4.23 -7.27
C ARG A 53 4.95 -5.39 -6.28
N MET A 54 3.72 -5.87 -6.09
CA MET A 54 3.46 -7.02 -5.22
C MET A 54 4.11 -8.28 -5.77
N THR A 55 4.00 -8.54 -7.06
CA THR A 55 4.63 -9.71 -7.70
C THR A 55 6.15 -9.70 -7.54
N ILE A 56 6.78 -8.54 -7.76
CA ILE A 56 8.23 -8.38 -7.52
C ILE A 56 8.54 -8.66 -6.05
N GLN A 57 7.77 -8.09 -5.12
CA GLN A 57 8.01 -8.24 -3.69
C GLN A 57 7.78 -9.67 -3.17
N GLU A 58 6.79 -10.38 -3.67
CA GLU A 58 6.51 -11.79 -3.36
C GLU A 58 7.63 -12.73 -3.81
N GLY A 59 8.33 -12.38 -4.90
CA GLY A 59 9.47 -13.14 -5.39
C GLY A 59 10.77 -12.97 -4.58
N LEU A 60 10.79 -12.08 -3.58
CA LEU A 60 11.99 -11.76 -2.81
C LEU A 60 11.96 -12.43 -1.43
N THR A 61 13.11 -12.92 -0.99
CA THR A 61 13.30 -13.26 0.41
C THR A 61 13.27 -11.99 1.28
N THR A 62 12.92 -12.13 2.56
CA THR A 62 12.90 -11.01 3.50
C THR A 62 14.24 -10.28 3.56
N GLU A 63 15.35 -11.01 3.50
CA GLU A 63 16.70 -10.46 3.51
C GLU A 63 16.99 -9.65 2.23
N HIS A 64 16.66 -10.21 1.06
CA HIS A 64 16.86 -9.51 -0.21
C HIS A 64 15.98 -8.25 -0.30
N ASN A 65 14.75 -8.33 0.18
CA ASN A 65 13.85 -7.19 0.27
C ASN A 65 14.42 -6.09 1.19
N ALA A 66 14.94 -6.47 2.35
CA ALA A 66 15.56 -5.53 3.29
C ALA A 66 16.79 -4.85 2.67
N LYS A 67 17.63 -5.62 1.95
CA LYS A 67 18.79 -5.08 1.24
C LYS A 67 18.40 -4.08 0.14
N LEU A 68 17.43 -4.42 -0.70
CA LEU A 68 16.94 -3.51 -1.74
C LEU A 68 16.39 -2.20 -1.16
N ARG A 69 15.59 -2.30 -0.09
CA ARG A 69 15.07 -1.10 0.59
C ARG A 69 16.17 -0.22 1.16
N LEU A 70 17.25 -0.80 1.68
CA LEU A 70 18.39 -0.04 2.17
C LEU A 70 19.07 0.72 1.02
N GLN A 71 19.29 0.06 -0.12
CA GLN A 71 19.88 0.69 -1.31
C GLN A 71 19.00 1.82 -1.87
N GLU A 72 17.67 1.64 -1.86
CA GLU A 72 16.74 2.70 -2.25
C GLU A 72 16.83 3.92 -1.32
N LEU A 73 16.98 3.70 -0.01
CA LEU A 73 17.14 4.77 0.97
C LEU A 73 18.46 5.53 0.77
N GLU A 74 19.57 4.81 0.56
CA GLU A 74 20.87 5.42 0.27
C GLU A 74 20.80 6.32 -0.98
N ALA A 75 20.18 5.83 -2.06
CA ALA A 75 20.01 6.61 -3.29
C ALA A 75 19.10 7.84 -3.11
N LEU A 76 18.09 7.77 -2.22
CA LEU A 76 17.25 8.92 -1.87
C LEU A 76 18.00 9.96 -1.04
N ASP A 77 18.89 9.52 -0.15
CA ASP A 77 19.71 10.42 0.66
C ASP A 77 20.74 11.14 -0.20
N GLU A 78 21.36 10.45 -1.17
CA GLU A 78 22.26 11.07 -2.16
C GLU A 78 21.54 12.16 -2.96
N LYS A 79 20.36 11.86 -3.52
CA LYS A 79 19.53 12.85 -4.23
C LYS A 79 19.13 14.03 -3.36
N ARG A 80 18.87 13.80 -2.07
CA ARG A 80 18.53 14.88 -1.12
C ARG A 80 19.72 15.80 -0.91
N LEU A 81 20.92 15.24 -0.78
CA LEU A 81 22.16 16.00 -0.64
C LEU A 81 22.44 16.85 -1.89
N GLU A 82 22.31 16.27 -3.08
CA GLU A 82 22.44 17.00 -4.36
C GLU A 82 21.46 18.17 -4.45
N ALA A 83 20.20 17.94 -4.08
CA ALA A 83 19.17 18.98 -4.08
C ALA A 83 19.47 20.10 -3.07
N GLN A 84 20.03 19.77 -1.90
CA GLN A 84 20.46 20.75 -0.90
C GLN A 84 21.63 21.60 -1.41
N GLN A 85 22.65 20.97 -1.99
CA GLN A 85 23.79 21.67 -2.59
C GLN A 85 23.34 22.60 -3.73
N ALA A 86 22.42 22.14 -4.59
CA ALA A 86 21.86 22.98 -5.64
C ALA A 86 21.13 24.19 -5.07
N LEU A 87 20.34 24.03 -4.01
CA LEU A 87 19.64 25.13 -3.34
C LEU A 87 20.62 26.18 -2.78
N GLU A 88 21.70 25.74 -2.14
CA GLU A 88 22.75 26.63 -1.60
C GLU A 88 23.41 27.45 -2.72
N CYS A 89 23.69 26.83 -3.88
CA CYS A 89 24.22 27.54 -5.04
C CYS A 89 23.27 28.61 -5.61
N TYR A 90 21.95 28.46 -5.47
CA TYR A 90 20.97 29.47 -5.89
C TYR A 90 20.80 30.62 -4.89
N GLN A 91 21.22 30.42 -3.63
CA GLN A 91 21.10 31.42 -2.56
C GLN A 91 22.38 32.25 -2.33
N ALA A 92 23.48 31.88 -3.00
CA ALA A 92 24.75 32.62 -3.03
C ALA A 92 24.77 33.67 -4.15
#